data_AF-A0A151EV89-F1
#
_entry.id   AF-A0A151EV89-F1
#
_cell.length_a   1.000
_cell.length_b   1.000
_cell.length_c   1.000
_cell.angle_alpha   90.00
_cell.angle_beta   90.00
_cell.angle_gamma   90.00
#
_symmetry.space_group_name_H-M   'P 1'
#
loop_
_entity.id
_entity.type
_entity.pdbx_description
1 polymer ?
#
loop_
_entity_poly.entity_id
_entity_poly.type
_entity_poly.pdbx_seq_one_letter_code
_entity_poly.pdbx_strand_id
1 'polypeptide(L)'
;MNKIKKTSLFIVILFTLGIFLTYSVEACKDILACGDATAGDYNLLLKIRDPSRPGIQVLSIIPKGYEYSYHYPWNAKPFNREVLHKYIGVATKGDTIPNIVKAGMVLTDAGLAFGDADTGSRWINPTRNAWDDFDWIRYAYEIVDNEDQAILHLTKEAVKKMHSTGVSENLFVVGPEKGVVIEADAFHCTIDEFENGIVVMSNYPKDLWKTQRINTFLISRNFDSVKEKNVRSKGGIRLNSIYGIRIVNIDKNYITVKPISYIHALRSNSIGVVTKINLGERKTVGFFSVELLDINSNKAKVRVTNKYKAWEEKILEYIEPEYGSISIENMINWSRLHSEDLEGLRPMCQDFYKFESVAIYKVPKKNYEVISSGWFSANHPCLSIYVPFHICNTDIYDYYETGEAAELSLSLRDVYGHETLKNSFERVEEVFINEIDFAEKIALQRIQEEDIISNFLTIIDTSMQKQAIISEEIWLEINKIQNQENKKELINIIHNLWQKNYSITLINIKNSIDNIGKLSSSIVKKISEIGLNICKTRIDALASLKKVYFSANKDYIKASNYIKNSDYELGFELINKIYQKCNLVIKGQNFQNIQNEKNSDNDNITLYFSILFFVLGILTLSILGLKQKR
;
A
#
# COMPACT_ATOMS: atom_id res chain seq x y z
N MET A 1 2.49 -59.91 -11.66
CA MET A 1 2.99 -59.06 -10.55
C MET A 1 2.27 -59.46 -9.25
N ASN A 2 3.00 -59.92 -8.23
CA ASN A 2 2.43 -60.44 -6.97
C ASN A 2 1.53 -59.40 -6.26
N LYS A 3 0.51 -59.87 -5.53
CA LYS A 3 -0.47 -59.04 -4.81
C LYS A 3 0.24 -57.99 -3.93
N ILE A 4 1.31 -58.39 -3.24
CA ILE A 4 2.16 -57.51 -2.42
C ILE A 4 2.84 -56.41 -3.26
N LYS A 5 3.41 -56.74 -4.43
CA LYS A 5 4.01 -55.74 -5.34
C LYS A 5 2.99 -54.75 -5.88
N LYS A 6 1.75 -55.18 -6.14
CA LYS A 6 0.65 -54.28 -6.53
C LYS A 6 0.23 -53.36 -5.39
N THR A 7 0.12 -53.86 -4.17
CA THR A 7 -0.22 -53.04 -3.00
C THR A 7 0.90 -52.05 -2.67
N SER A 8 2.16 -52.47 -2.71
CA SER A 8 3.31 -51.57 -2.52
C SER A 8 3.39 -50.51 -3.62
N LEU A 9 3.17 -50.87 -4.89
CA LEU A 9 3.13 -49.92 -5.99
C LEU A 9 1.98 -48.92 -5.84
N PHE A 10 0.79 -49.40 -5.43
CA PHE A 10 -0.36 -48.54 -5.17
C PHE A 10 -0.09 -47.57 -4.00
N ILE A 11 0.49 -48.03 -2.90
CA ILE A 11 0.90 -47.18 -1.77
C ILE A 11 1.95 -46.17 -2.21
N VAL A 12 2.94 -46.57 -3.01
CA VAL A 12 3.96 -45.66 -3.54
C VAL A 12 3.34 -44.60 -4.46
N ILE A 13 2.42 -45.00 -5.36
CA ILE A 13 1.68 -44.08 -6.24
C ILE A 13 0.82 -43.11 -5.41
N LEU A 14 0.16 -43.59 -4.36
CA LEU A 14 -0.68 -42.78 -3.49
C LEU A 14 0.17 -41.81 -2.64
N PHE A 15 1.37 -42.23 -2.21
CA PHE A 15 2.35 -41.38 -1.54
C PHE A 15 2.95 -40.35 -2.50
N THR A 16 3.30 -40.73 -3.74
CA THR A 16 3.83 -39.77 -4.73
C THR A 16 2.77 -38.78 -5.15
N LEU A 17 1.53 -39.21 -5.44
CA LEU A 17 0.39 -38.31 -5.67
C LEU A 17 0.14 -37.39 -4.47
N GLY A 18 0.22 -37.91 -3.24
CA GLY A 18 0.09 -37.12 -2.02
C GLY A 18 1.19 -36.06 -1.83
N ILE A 19 2.39 -36.30 -2.37
CA ILE A 19 3.51 -35.33 -2.38
C ILE A 19 3.26 -34.22 -3.41
N PHE A 20 2.65 -34.53 -4.57
CA PHE A 20 2.34 -33.54 -5.61
C PHE A 20 1.06 -32.73 -5.33
N LEU A 21 0.14 -33.23 -4.50
CA LEU A 21 -1.13 -32.56 -4.14
C LEU A 21 -0.98 -31.45 -3.10
N THR A 22 0.23 -30.96 -2.81
CA THR A 22 0.48 -29.92 -1.79
C THR A 22 1.35 -28.80 -2.35
N TYR A 23 0.90 -28.13 -3.41
CA TYR A 23 1.39 -26.78 -3.69
C TYR A 23 0.50 -25.82 -2.90
N SER A 24 0.98 -25.37 -1.74
CA SER A 24 0.41 -24.18 -1.11
C SER A 24 0.86 -22.99 -1.94
N VAL A 25 -0.09 -22.32 -2.58
CA VAL A 25 0.17 -21.00 -3.17
C VAL A 25 0.42 -20.07 -1.98
N GLU A 26 1.56 -19.39 -1.96
CA GLU A 26 1.87 -18.44 -0.89
C GLU A 26 1.22 -17.10 -1.22
N ALA A 27 0.02 -16.80 -0.71
CA ALA A 27 -0.77 -15.66 -1.18
C ALA A 27 -1.18 -14.69 -0.06
N CYS A 28 -1.15 -13.39 -0.35
CA CYS A 28 -1.58 -12.25 0.48
C CYS A 28 -0.82 -11.98 1.80
N LYS A 29 -0.80 -10.71 2.21
CA LYS A 29 -0.15 -10.19 3.42
C LYS A 29 -0.94 -8.99 3.92
N ASP A 30 -1.19 -8.93 5.22
CA ASP A 30 -2.04 -7.92 5.83
C ASP A 30 -1.39 -7.35 7.10
N ILE A 31 -1.53 -6.03 7.27
CA ILE A 31 -1.13 -5.29 8.47
C ILE A 31 -2.31 -4.43 8.92
N LEU A 32 -2.71 -4.59 10.17
CA LEU A 32 -3.72 -3.78 10.83
C LEU A 32 -3.05 -2.94 11.91
N ALA A 33 -3.43 -1.67 12.03
CA ALA A 33 -3.05 -0.81 13.14
C ALA A 33 -4.29 -0.07 13.65
N CYS A 34 -4.59 -0.22 14.94
CA CYS A 34 -5.80 0.33 15.54
C CYS A 34 -5.51 1.15 16.80
N GLY A 35 -6.38 2.12 17.06
CA GLY A 35 -6.39 2.89 18.30
C GLY A 35 -5.09 3.63 18.58
N ASP A 36 -4.49 3.38 19.74
CA ASP A 36 -3.26 4.05 20.19
C ASP A 36 -2.00 3.72 19.35
N ALA A 37 -2.08 2.82 18.36
CA ALA A 37 -0.97 2.52 17.47
C ALA A 37 -0.83 3.54 16.32
N THR A 38 -1.90 4.25 15.95
CA THR A 38 -1.91 5.12 14.76
C THR A 38 -1.60 6.58 15.08
N ALA A 39 -1.23 7.36 14.06
CA ALA A 39 -0.86 8.77 14.22
C ALA A 39 -2.06 9.71 14.44
N GLY A 40 -3.30 9.21 14.42
CA GLY A 40 -4.50 10.02 14.50
C GLY A 40 -5.73 9.21 14.90
N ASP A 41 -6.91 9.85 14.85
CA ASP A 41 -8.17 9.22 15.26
C ASP A 41 -8.77 8.34 14.14
N TYR A 42 -7.99 7.34 13.71
CA TYR A 42 -8.33 6.42 12.64
C TYR A 42 -7.63 5.06 12.82
N ASN A 43 -8.20 4.03 12.22
CA ASN A 43 -7.61 2.70 12.10
C ASN A 43 -7.13 2.48 10.66
N LEU A 44 -6.15 1.58 10.49
CA LEU A 44 -5.51 1.30 9.20
C LEU A 44 -5.56 -0.19 8.87
N LEU A 45 -5.78 -0.49 7.59
CA LEU A 45 -5.59 -1.82 7.00
C LEU A 45 -4.71 -1.70 5.75
N LEU A 46 -3.54 -2.31 5.75
CA LEU A 46 -2.75 -2.57 4.54
C LEU A 46 -3.04 -4.01 4.09
N LYS A 47 -3.45 -4.18 2.83
CA LYS A 47 -3.57 -5.49 2.18
C LYS A 47 -2.75 -5.53 0.90
N ILE A 48 -1.85 -6.50 0.83
CA ILE A 48 -1.13 -6.86 -0.38
C ILE A 48 -1.79 -8.11 -0.95
N ARG A 49 -2.28 -8.00 -2.18
CA ARG A 49 -2.89 -9.12 -2.89
C ARG A 49 -1.86 -9.74 -3.83
N ASP A 50 -1.54 -10.99 -3.57
CA ASP A 50 -0.68 -11.83 -4.42
C ASP A 50 -1.57 -12.82 -5.19
N PRO A 51 -2.10 -12.46 -6.38
CA PRO A 51 -3.16 -13.23 -7.01
C PRO A 51 -2.79 -14.69 -7.27
N SER A 52 -3.58 -15.61 -6.71
CA SER A 52 -3.65 -17.01 -7.14
C SER A 52 -4.32 -17.11 -8.53
N ARG A 53 -5.36 -16.30 -8.77
CA ARG A 53 -5.97 -16.08 -10.10
C ARG A 53 -5.33 -14.88 -10.79
N PRO A 54 -4.58 -15.08 -11.89
CA PRO A 54 -3.91 -13.98 -12.59
C PRO A 54 -4.93 -13.06 -13.27
N GLY A 55 -4.65 -11.75 -13.24
CA GLY A 55 -5.40 -10.75 -13.99
C GLY A 55 -5.08 -9.34 -13.53
N ILE A 56 -5.32 -8.36 -14.40
CA ILE A 56 -5.13 -6.94 -14.09
C ILE A 56 -6.07 -6.52 -12.96
N GLN A 57 -5.57 -5.73 -12.01
CA GLN A 57 -6.35 -5.23 -10.87
C GLN A 57 -6.85 -3.83 -11.16
N VAL A 58 -8.11 -3.56 -10.82
CA VAL A 58 -8.82 -2.32 -11.08
C VAL A 58 -9.60 -1.88 -9.85
N LEU A 59 -9.82 -0.58 -9.70
CA LEU A 59 -10.79 -0.04 -8.76
C LEU A 59 -12.18 -0.05 -9.38
N SER A 60 -13.20 -0.24 -8.54
CA SER A 60 -14.59 -0.18 -8.95
C SER A 60 -15.45 0.40 -7.84
N ILE A 61 -16.31 1.35 -8.19
CA ILE A 61 -17.37 1.86 -7.31
C ILE A 61 -18.63 1.04 -7.53
N ILE A 62 -19.18 0.47 -6.46
CA ILE A 62 -20.42 -0.28 -6.50
C ILE A 62 -21.48 0.50 -5.72
N PRO A 63 -22.58 0.92 -6.38
CA PRO A 63 -23.60 1.72 -5.72
C PRO A 63 -24.52 0.86 -4.85
N LYS A 64 -25.11 1.51 -3.85
CA LYS A 64 -26.27 0.97 -3.13
C LYS A 64 -27.42 0.66 -4.11
N GLY A 65 -28.11 -0.45 -3.88
CA GLY A 65 -29.21 -0.94 -4.71
C GLY A 65 -28.75 -1.74 -5.94
N TYR A 66 -27.44 -2.02 -6.10
CA TYR A 66 -27.00 -2.96 -7.13
C TYR A 66 -27.52 -4.37 -6.81
N GLU A 67 -28.34 -4.92 -7.70
CA GLU A 67 -28.95 -6.23 -7.54
C GLU A 67 -28.31 -7.26 -8.48
N TYR A 68 -28.09 -8.46 -7.96
CA TYR A 68 -27.66 -9.60 -8.75
C TYR A 68 -28.08 -10.92 -8.10
N SER A 69 -27.95 -12.02 -8.82
CA SER A 69 -28.19 -13.37 -8.29
C SER A 69 -26.90 -14.17 -8.26
N TYR A 70 -26.62 -14.82 -7.13
CA TYR A 70 -25.48 -15.69 -6.94
C TYR A 70 -25.89 -17.09 -6.50
N HIS A 71 -24.97 -18.04 -6.42
CA HIS A 71 -25.29 -19.42 -6.08
C HIS A 71 -25.15 -19.69 -4.57
N TYR A 72 -26.11 -20.42 -3.99
CA TYR A 72 -25.97 -20.96 -2.63
C TYR A 72 -24.92 -22.09 -2.61
N PRO A 73 -24.04 -22.16 -1.59
CA PRO A 73 -22.82 -22.96 -1.66
C PRO A 73 -23.08 -24.47 -1.82
N TRP A 74 -24.13 -25.01 -1.19
CA TRP A 74 -24.38 -26.45 -1.22
C TRP A 74 -25.14 -26.98 -2.43
N ASN A 75 -26.09 -26.21 -2.95
CA ASN A 75 -27.10 -26.71 -3.89
C ASN A 75 -27.23 -25.88 -5.16
N ALA A 76 -26.41 -24.84 -5.31
CA ALA A 76 -26.41 -23.92 -6.44
C ALA A 76 -27.74 -23.21 -6.71
N LYS A 77 -28.68 -23.22 -5.75
CA LYS A 77 -29.93 -22.47 -5.92
C LYS A 77 -29.61 -20.97 -6.02
N PRO A 78 -30.30 -20.22 -6.90
CA PRO A 78 -30.17 -18.78 -6.97
C PRO A 78 -30.43 -18.14 -5.61
N PHE A 79 -29.55 -17.22 -5.25
CA PHE A 79 -29.53 -16.45 -4.03
C PHE A 79 -29.41 -14.99 -4.41
N ASN A 80 -30.54 -14.29 -4.39
CA ASN A 80 -30.61 -12.88 -4.78
C ASN A 80 -29.98 -12.01 -3.70
N ARG A 81 -29.22 -11.02 -4.16
CA ARG A 81 -28.46 -10.09 -3.32
C ARG A 81 -28.71 -8.68 -3.81
N GLU A 82 -28.79 -7.78 -2.85
CA GLU A 82 -28.81 -6.34 -3.05
C GLU A 82 -27.68 -5.75 -2.21
N VAL A 83 -26.92 -4.86 -2.82
CA VAL A 83 -25.87 -4.11 -2.13
C VAL A 83 -26.53 -3.01 -1.29
N LEU A 84 -26.44 -3.09 0.04
CA LEU A 84 -27.06 -2.12 0.96
C LEU A 84 -26.11 -0.97 1.32
N HIS A 85 -24.81 -1.23 1.24
CA HIS A 85 -23.74 -0.29 1.49
C HIS A 85 -22.96 -0.05 0.20
N LYS A 86 -22.80 1.22 -0.20
CA LYS A 86 -21.87 1.55 -1.27
C LYS A 86 -20.48 1.08 -0.86
N TYR A 87 -19.70 0.58 -1.82
CA TYR A 87 -18.31 0.24 -1.56
C TYR A 87 -17.41 0.56 -2.75
N ILE A 88 -16.12 0.76 -2.44
CA ILE A 88 -15.05 0.83 -3.43
C ILE A 88 -14.15 -0.38 -3.22
N GLY A 89 -14.06 -1.21 -4.25
CA GLY A 89 -13.33 -2.47 -4.20
C GLY A 89 -12.22 -2.53 -5.24
N VAL A 90 -11.13 -3.22 -4.89
CA VAL A 90 -10.14 -3.68 -5.87
C VAL A 90 -10.53 -5.07 -6.35
N ALA A 91 -10.80 -5.18 -7.64
CA ALA A 91 -11.21 -6.43 -8.29
C ALA A 91 -10.32 -6.73 -9.50
N THR A 92 -10.36 -7.98 -9.96
CA THR A 92 -9.73 -8.32 -11.24
C THR A 92 -10.59 -7.79 -12.39
N LYS A 93 -9.96 -7.23 -13.44
CA LYS A 93 -10.64 -6.77 -14.65
C LYS A 93 -11.59 -7.84 -15.19
N GLY A 94 -12.87 -7.51 -15.28
CA GLY A 94 -13.94 -8.43 -15.69
C GLY A 94 -14.77 -9.00 -14.53
N ASP A 95 -14.27 -8.95 -13.30
CA ASP A 95 -15.03 -9.25 -12.08
C ASP A 95 -15.57 -7.95 -11.43
N THR A 96 -16.02 -7.01 -12.28
CA THR A 96 -16.65 -5.72 -11.94
C THR A 96 -18.05 -5.64 -12.59
N ILE A 97 -18.84 -4.59 -12.29
CA ILE A 97 -20.16 -4.35 -12.92
C ILE A 97 -20.03 -4.43 -14.45
N PRO A 98 -20.98 -5.08 -15.18
CA PRO A 98 -22.25 -5.65 -14.73
C PRO A 98 -22.19 -7.12 -14.27
N ASN A 99 -20.99 -7.68 -14.08
CA ASN A 99 -20.85 -9.02 -13.55
C ASN A 99 -20.99 -9.02 -12.01
N ILE A 100 -20.93 -10.21 -11.41
CA ILE A 100 -20.77 -10.32 -9.96
C ILE A 100 -19.40 -9.78 -9.59
N VAL A 101 -19.40 -8.75 -8.73
CA VAL A 101 -18.17 -8.11 -8.29
C VAL A 101 -17.44 -9.02 -7.30
N LYS A 102 -16.16 -9.31 -7.55
CA LYS A 102 -15.31 -10.11 -6.64
C LYS A 102 -14.11 -9.29 -6.20
N ALA A 103 -14.36 -8.38 -5.27
CA ALA A 103 -13.31 -7.54 -4.70
C ALA A 103 -12.69 -8.22 -3.48
N GLY A 104 -11.36 -8.41 -3.53
CA GLY A 104 -10.56 -8.96 -2.41
C GLY A 104 -10.13 -7.90 -1.41
N MET A 105 -10.15 -6.63 -1.80
CA MET A 105 -9.82 -5.49 -0.94
C MET A 105 -10.98 -4.51 -1.06
N VAL A 106 -11.63 -4.14 0.03
CA VAL A 106 -12.87 -3.35 -0.01
C VAL A 106 -12.91 -2.31 1.10
N LEU A 107 -13.47 -1.14 0.78
CA LEU A 107 -13.91 -0.11 1.72
C LEU A 107 -15.39 0.19 1.52
N THR A 108 -16.19 0.20 2.59
CA THR A 108 -17.64 0.43 2.54
C THR A 108 -18.02 1.78 3.15
N ASP A 109 -19.20 2.30 2.77
CA ASP A 109 -19.79 3.50 3.38
C ASP A 109 -20.28 3.28 4.83
N ALA A 110 -20.32 2.03 5.29
CA ALA A 110 -20.45 1.68 6.71
C ALA A 110 -19.15 1.89 7.51
N GLY A 111 -18.07 2.35 6.87
CA GLY A 111 -16.78 2.55 7.52
C GLY A 111 -16.05 1.25 7.80
N LEU A 112 -16.23 0.22 6.97
CA LEU A 112 -15.56 -1.06 7.14
C LEU A 112 -14.60 -1.32 5.98
N ALA A 113 -13.38 -1.68 6.33
CA ALA A 113 -12.37 -2.16 5.39
C ALA A 113 -12.19 -3.68 5.56
N PHE A 114 -12.08 -4.40 4.44
CA PHE A 114 -11.96 -5.86 4.41
C PHE A 114 -10.72 -6.33 3.68
N GLY A 115 -10.12 -7.40 4.20
CA GLY A 115 -9.04 -8.16 3.59
C GLY A 115 -9.13 -9.66 3.86
N ASP A 116 -8.26 -10.42 3.20
CA ASP A 116 -8.19 -11.89 3.24
C ASP A 116 -6.75 -12.39 3.06
N ALA A 117 -6.43 -13.59 3.54
CA ALA A 117 -5.21 -14.29 3.20
C ALA A 117 -5.33 -15.82 3.35
N ASP A 118 -5.10 -16.55 2.27
CA ASP A 118 -5.24 -18.01 2.20
C ASP A 118 -4.35 -18.73 3.22
N THR A 119 -4.94 -19.55 4.09
CA THR A 119 -4.21 -20.34 5.11
C THR A 119 -3.95 -21.79 4.74
N GLY A 120 -4.60 -22.29 3.68
CA GLY A 120 -4.38 -23.64 3.13
C GLY A 120 -4.88 -24.80 3.99
N SER A 121 -5.84 -24.57 4.91
CA SER A 121 -6.66 -25.63 5.51
C SER A 121 -7.32 -26.48 4.45
N ARG A 122 -7.45 -27.78 4.73
CA ARG A 122 -8.18 -28.72 3.86
C ARG A 122 -9.61 -28.99 4.35
N TRP A 123 -10.03 -28.25 5.36
CA TRP A 123 -11.38 -28.29 5.91
C TRP A 123 -12.30 -27.40 5.08
N ILE A 124 -12.60 -27.86 3.86
CA ILE A 124 -13.37 -27.10 2.86
C ILE A 124 -14.75 -27.71 2.64
N ASN A 125 -15.68 -26.93 2.13
CA ASN A 125 -16.93 -27.44 1.59
C ASN A 125 -16.60 -28.29 0.34
N PRO A 126 -17.02 -29.57 0.29
CA PRO A 126 -16.63 -30.49 -0.78
C PRO A 126 -17.43 -30.28 -2.08
N THR A 127 -18.43 -29.40 -2.09
CA THR A 127 -19.25 -29.17 -3.26
C THR A 127 -18.54 -28.30 -4.29
N ARG A 128 -18.88 -28.48 -5.57
CA ARG A 128 -18.33 -27.66 -6.66
C ARG A 128 -18.81 -26.19 -6.66
N ASN A 129 -19.80 -25.88 -5.82
CA ASN A 129 -20.36 -24.53 -5.69
C ASN A 129 -19.95 -23.89 -4.36
N ALA A 130 -18.97 -24.46 -3.67
CA ALA A 130 -18.38 -23.82 -2.51
C ALA A 130 -17.88 -22.42 -2.88
N TRP A 131 -18.09 -21.46 -1.99
CA TRP A 131 -17.68 -20.08 -2.19
C TRP A 131 -16.17 -19.95 -2.18
N ASP A 132 -15.61 -19.11 -3.05
CA ASP A 132 -14.21 -18.71 -2.94
C ASP A 132 -14.01 -17.66 -1.83
N ASP A 133 -12.75 -17.23 -1.67
CA ASP A 133 -12.31 -16.16 -0.79
C ASP A 133 -13.15 -14.89 -0.97
N PHE A 134 -13.29 -14.43 -2.21
CA PHE A 134 -14.01 -13.19 -2.53
C PHE A 134 -15.51 -13.29 -2.27
N ASP A 135 -16.12 -14.44 -2.56
CA ASP A 135 -17.53 -14.69 -2.26
C ASP A 135 -17.81 -14.64 -0.76
N TRP A 136 -16.87 -15.11 0.06
CA TRP A 136 -17.02 -15.14 1.50
C TRP A 136 -17.01 -13.74 2.10
N ILE A 137 -16.02 -12.91 1.79
CA ILE A 137 -15.99 -11.52 2.32
C ILE A 137 -17.12 -10.68 1.75
N ARG A 138 -17.51 -10.89 0.48
CA ARG A 138 -18.67 -10.24 -0.15
C ARG A 138 -19.97 -10.49 0.57
N TYR A 139 -20.13 -11.71 1.10
CA TYR A 139 -21.32 -12.04 1.87
C TYR A 139 -21.55 -11.08 3.06
N ALA A 140 -20.48 -10.52 3.63
CA ALA A 140 -20.53 -9.52 4.69
C ALA A 140 -20.52 -8.08 4.18
N TYR A 141 -19.50 -7.66 3.43
CA TYR A 141 -19.24 -6.23 3.18
C TYR A 141 -20.38 -5.48 2.47
N GLU A 142 -21.26 -6.20 1.76
CA GLU A 142 -22.39 -5.59 1.05
C GLU A 142 -23.55 -5.18 1.95
N ILE A 143 -23.66 -5.76 3.15
CA ILE A 143 -24.89 -5.71 3.95
C ILE A 143 -24.70 -5.37 5.44
N VAL A 144 -23.48 -5.38 5.95
CA VAL A 144 -23.21 -5.22 7.39
C VAL A 144 -22.94 -3.77 7.75
N ASP A 145 -23.56 -3.32 8.85
CA ASP A 145 -23.47 -1.94 9.31
C ASP A 145 -22.24 -1.65 10.20
N ASN A 146 -21.61 -2.68 10.77
CA ASN A 146 -20.50 -2.54 11.74
C ASN A 146 -19.69 -3.85 11.90
N GLU A 147 -18.62 -3.78 12.71
CA GLU A 147 -17.68 -4.86 12.98
C GLU A 147 -18.36 -6.10 13.60
N ASP A 148 -19.30 -5.93 14.53
CA ASP A 148 -19.99 -7.05 15.19
C ASP A 148 -20.88 -7.83 14.20
N GLN A 149 -21.58 -7.10 13.33
CA GLN A 149 -22.34 -7.72 12.25
C GLN A 149 -21.42 -8.41 11.24
N ALA A 150 -20.27 -7.81 10.91
CA ALA A 150 -19.26 -8.44 10.05
C ALA A 150 -18.78 -9.78 10.64
N ILE A 151 -18.42 -9.80 11.93
CA ILE A 151 -18.04 -11.03 12.65
C ILE A 151 -19.14 -12.09 12.57
N LEU A 152 -20.41 -11.70 12.82
CA LEU A 152 -21.55 -12.61 12.79
C LEU A 152 -21.71 -13.28 11.41
N HIS A 153 -21.65 -12.49 10.34
CA HIS A 153 -21.83 -12.96 8.97
C HIS A 153 -20.65 -13.83 8.51
N LEU A 154 -19.41 -13.40 8.78
CA LEU A 154 -18.21 -14.12 8.39
C LEU A 154 -18.01 -15.42 9.17
N THR A 155 -18.54 -15.53 10.39
CA THR A 155 -18.37 -16.72 11.24
C THR A 155 -19.64 -17.54 11.40
N LYS A 156 -20.61 -17.07 12.19
CA LYS A 156 -21.80 -17.86 12.55
C LYS A 156 -22.61 -18.22 11.32
N GLU A 157 -22.74 -17.31 10.36
CA GLU A 157 -23.55 -17.54 9.18
C GLU A 157 -22.77 -18.31 8.11
N ALA A 158 -21.66 -17.77 7.63
CA ALA A 158 -20.85 -18.40 6.59
C ALA A 158 -20.24 -19.74 7.03
N VAL A 159 -19.64 -19.82 8.22
CA VAL A 159 -19.01 -21.06 8.71
C VAL A 159 -20.02 -21.97 9.38
N LYS A 160 -20.62 -21.55 10.51
CA LYS A 160 -21.38 -22.47 11.38
C LYS A 160 -22.74 -22.90 10.82
N LYS A 161 -23.41 -22.05 10.04
CA LYS A 161 -24.70 -22.38 9.41
C LYS A 161 -24.53 -22.91 7.99
N MET A 162 -23.75 -22.21 7.17
CA MET A 162 -23.66 -22.49 5.74
C MET A 162 -22.48 -23.37 5.36
N HIS A 163 -21.42 -23.48 6.18
CA HIS A 163 -20.17 -24.15 5.81
C HIS A 163 -19.75 -23.75 4.39
N SER A 164 -19.75 -22.46 4.10
CA SER A 164 -19.86 -21.95 2.72
C SER A 164 -18.60 -22.13 1.88
N THR A 165 -17.43 -21.98 2.51
CA THR A 165 -16.17 -21.76 1.81
C THR A 165 -15.53 -23.03 1.24
N GLY A 166 -14.96 -22.91 0.04
CA GLY A 166 -14.11 -23.89 -0.62
C GLY A 166 -12.62 -23.67 -0.34
N VAL A 167 -12.29 -22.62 0.41
CA VAL A 167 -10.94 -22.21 0.80
C VAL A 167 -10.90 -21.96 2.31
N SER A 168 -9.76 -21.56 2.84
CA SER A 168 -9.61 -21.27 4.26
C SER A 168 -8.73 -20.07 4.40
N GLU A 169 -9.12 -19.16 5.27
CA GLU A 169 -8.68 -17.78 5.21
C GLU A 169 -8.34 -17.26 6.59
N ASN A 170 -7.42 -16.32 6.63
CA ASN A 170 -7.45 -15.27 7.63
C ASN A 170 -8.25 -14.13 7.02
N LEU A 171 -9.34 -13.72 7.65
CA LEU A 171 -10.17 -12.61 7.21
C LEU A 171 -9.90 -11.42 8.13
N PHE A 172 -9.72 -10.26 7.53
CA PHE A 172 -9.40 -9.03 8.24
C PHE A 172 -10.55 -8.04 8.09
N VAL A 173 -10.99 -7.47 9.21
CA VAL A 173 -11.98 -6.40 9.23
C VAL A 173 -11.42 -5.26 10.06
N VAL A 174 -11.41 -4.05 9.52
CA VAL A 174 -11.09 -2.84 10.27
C VAL A 174 -12.29 -1.91 10.18
N GLY A 175 -12.85 -1.56 11.33
CA GLY A 175 -13.89 -0.55 11.43
C GLY A 175 -13.46 0.65 12.29
N PRO A 176 -14.39 1.56 12.60
CA PRO A 176 -14.11 2.76 13.38
C PRO A 176 -13.68 2.47 14.83
N GLU A 177 -14.18 1.39 15.42
CA GLU A 177 -13.98 1.08 16.84
C GLU A 177 -12.86 0.06 17.06
N LYS A 178 -12.73 -0.93 16.17
CA LYS A 178 -11.78 -2.04 16.36
C LYS A 178 -11.29 -2.68 15.06
N GLY A 179 -10.15 -3.36 15.18
CA GLY A 179 -9.67 -4.35 14.23
C GLY A 179 -10.12 -5.75 14.65
N VAL A 180 -10.32 -6.60 13.65
CA VAL A 180 -10.73 -8.00 13.82
C VAL A 180 -9.92 -8.88 12.89
N VAL A 181 -9.37 -9.96 13.42
CA VAL A 181 -8.80 -11.07 12.65
C VAL A 181 -9.62 -12.33 12.90
N ILE A 182 -10.10 -12.93 11.82
CA ILE A 182 -10.88 -14.17 11.85
C ILE A 182 -10.09 -15.24 11.10
N GLU A 183 -9.51 -16.20 11.82
CA GLU A 183 -8.99 -17.40 11.16
C GLU A 183 -10.14 -18.37 10.98
N ALA A 184 -10.43 -18.79 9.76
CA ALA A 184 -11.56 -19.66 9.49
C ALA A 184 -11.35 -20.63 8.32
N ASP A 185 -12.04 -21.76 8.42
CA ASP A 185 -12.27 -22.72 7.34
C ASP A 185 -13.77 -23.08 7.30
N ALA A 186 -14.18 -24.07 6.49
CA ALA A 186 -15.61 -24.40 6.37
C ALA A 186 -16.23 -24.99 7.64
N PHE A 187 -15.46 -25.27 8.69
CA PHE A 187 -15.92 -25.95 9.91
C PHE A 187 -15.43 -25.29 11.21
N HIS A 188 -14.29 -24.61 11.18
CA HIS A 188 -13.65 -24.00 12.34
C HIS A 188 -13.51 -22.51 12.13
N CYS A 189 -13.64 -21.74 13.21
CA CYS A 189 -13.30 -20.33 13.20
C CYS A 189 -12.78 -19.92 14.58
N THR A 190 -11.81 -19.01 14.61
CA THR A 190 -11.41 -18.23 15.78
C THR A 190 -11.53 -16.74 15.43
N ILE A 191 -11.71 -15.92 16.46
CA ILE A 191 -11.93 -14.49 16.33
C ILE A 191 -11.00 -13.83 17.34
N ASP A 192 -10.19 -12.90 16.86
CA ASP A 192 -9.38 -12.01 17.68
C ASP A 192 -9.80 -10.56 17.40
N GLU A 193 -10.17 -9.83 18.44
CA GLU A 193 -10.70 -8.47 18.37
C GLU A 193 -9.80 -7.57 19.20
N PHE A 194 -9.40 -6.43 18.64
CA PHE A 194 -8.52 -5.50 19.33
C PHE A 194 -8.87 -4.05 18.98
N GLU A 195 -9.00 -3.23 20.03
CA GLU A 195 -9.23 -1.79 19.90
C GLU A 195 -7.91 -1.02 19.70
N ASN A 196 -6.82 -1.57 20.24
CA ASN A 196 -5.50 -0.94 20.30
C ASN A 196 -4.43 -1.96 19.88
N GLY A 197 -3.45 -1.51 19.11
CA GLY A 197 -2.28 -2.30 18.75
C GLY A 197 -2.20 -2.62 17.26
N ILE A 198 -1.31 -3.56 16.95
CA ILE A 198 -0.96 -3.97 15.60
C ILE A 198 -1.15 -5.47 15.45
N VAL A 199 -1.67 -5.89 14.30
CA VAL A 199 -1.64 -7.29 13.87
C VAL A 199 -0.99 -7.38 12.50
N VAL A 200 -0.04 -8.30 12.37
CA VAL A 200 0.63 -8.62 11.12
C VAL A 200 0.38 -10.09 10.83
N MET A 201 -0.12 -10.40 9.64
CA MET A 201 -0.41 -11.78 9.28
C MET A 201 -0.30 -12.00 7.78
N SER A 202 -0.03 -13.24 7.38
CA SER A 202 -0.01 -13.64 5.98
C SER A 202 -0.72 -14.98 5.86
N ASN A 203 -0.23 -15.85 4.99
CA ASN A 203 -0.90 -17.02 4.47
C ASN A 203 -0.80 -18.26 5.39
N TYR A 204 -0.98 -18.03 6.68
CA TYR A 204 -0.87 -19.06 7.72
C TYR A 204 -1.80 -18.74 8.89
N PRO A 205 -2.47 -19.74 9.48
CA PRO A 205 -3.22 -19.53 10.70
C PRO A 205 -2.31 -19.67 11.92
N LYS A 206 -2.54 -18.89 12.97
CA LYS A 206 -1.86 -19.02 14.27
C LYS A 206 -2.68 -19.93 15.19
N ASP A 207 -3.92 -19.56 15.46
CA ASP A 207 -4.82 -20.29 16.34
C ASP A 207 -5.33 -21.61 15.74
N LEU A 208 -5.62 -21.60 14.43
CA LEU A 208 -5.98 -22.77 13.66
C LEU A 208 -4.76 -23.55 13.16
N TRP A 209 -3.52 -23.19 13.52
CA TRP A 209 -2.33 -23.99 13.17
C TRP A 209 -2.47 -25.47 13.58
N LYS A 210 -3.18 -25.75 14.67
CA LYS A 210 -3.46 -27.11 15.16
C LYS A 210 -4.40 -27.92 14.25
N THR A 211 -5.23 -27.26 13.44
CA THR A 211 -6.14 -27.91 12.49
C THR A 211 -5.43 -28.22 11.15
N GLN A 212 -4.31 -27.55 10.89
CA GLN A 212 -3.42 -27.72 9.72
C GLN A 212 -2.58 -29.01 9.78
N ARG A 213 -3.20 -30.19 9.88
CA ARG A 213 -2.56 -31.48 10.21
C ARG A 213 -1.23 -31.75 9.51
N ILE A 214 -1.11 -31.39 8.22
CA ILE A 214 0.12 -31.56 7.44
C ILE A 214 1.24 -30.66 7.99
N ASN A 215 0.97 -29.36 8.16
CA ASN A 215 1.94 -28.39 8.68
C ASN A 215 2.25 -28.68 10.16
N THR A 216 1.24 -28.99 10.97
CA THR A 216 1.42 -29.30 12.40
C THR A 216 2.35 -30.50 12.63
N PHE A 217 2.22 -31.52 11.77
CA PHE A 217 2.99 -32.76 11.92
C PHE A 217 4.38 -32.67 11.27
N LEU A 218 4.48 -31.99 10.13
CA LEU A 218 5.71 -31.91 9.36
C LEU A 218 6.62 -30.77 9.83
N ILE A 219 6.09 -29.59 10.14
CA ILE A 219 6.89 -28.37 10.38
C ILE A 219 7.04 -28.10 11.89
N SER A 220 5.95 -27.90 12.63
CA SER A 220 5.97 -27.62 14.07
C SER A 220 4.63 -27.93 14.73
N ARG A 221 4.64 -28.39 15.98
CA ARG A 221 3.40 -28.73 16.70
C ARG A 221 2.55 -27.50 17.08
N ASN A 222 3.20 -26.38 17.31
CA ASN A 222 2.57 -25.08 17.58
C ASN A 222 3.19 -24.06 16.61
N PHE A 223 2.41 -23.06 16.20
CA PHE A 223 2.90 -21.90 15.46
C PHE A 223 4.05 -21.24 16.21
N ASP A 224 3.90 -21.02 17.52
CA ASP A 224 4.91 -20.32 18.33
C ASP A 224 6.17 -21.10 18.69
N SER A 225 6.38 -22.27 18.08
CA SER A 225 7.50 -23.14 18.41
C SER A 225 8.86 -22.50 18.09
N VAL A 226 9.61 -22.14 19.13
CA VAL A 226 11.01 -21.71 19.04
C VAL A 226 11.90 -22.73 19.75
N LYS A 227 13.08 -22.99 19.18
CA LYS A 227 14.07 -23.88 19.80
C LYS A 227 15.46 -23.30 19.71
N GLU A 228 16.02 -22.94 20.86
CA GLU A 228 17.44 -22.65 21.01
C GLU A 228 18.21 -23.88 21.46
N LYS A 229 19.32 -24.20 20.79
CA LYS A 229 20.13 -25.36 21.15
C LYS A 229 21.60 -25.20 20.74
N ASN A 230 22.49 -25.69 21.59
CA ASN A 230 23.89 -25.94 21.23
C ASN A 230 24.01 -27.24 20.42
N VAL A 231 24.54 -27.16 19.20
CA VAL A 231 24.59 -28.28 18.25
C VAL A 231 26.00 -28.43 17.67
N ARG A 232 26.45 -29.68 17.55
CA ARG A 232 27.71 -30.03 16.90
C ARG A 232 27.51 -30.26 15.41
N SER A 233 28.60 -30.26 14.64
CA SER A 233 28.58 -30.68 13.24
C SER A 233 27.85 -32.03 13.08
N LYS A 234 27.05 -32.14 12.01
CA LYS A 234 26.11 -33.24 11.69
C LYS A 234 24.89 -33.37 12.61
N GLY A 235 24.80 -32.56 13.66
CA GLY A 235 23.64 -32.52 14.56
C GLY A 235 22.39 -31.97 13.88
N GLY A 236 21.22 -32.48 14.29
CA GLY A 236 19.91 -32.08 13.77
C GLY A 236 19.05 -31.37 14.82
N ILE A 237 18.21 -30.46 14.35
CA ILE A 237 17.25 -29.69 15.16
C ILE A 237 15.87 -29.79 14.53
N ARG A 238 14.86 -30.00 15.37
CA ARG A 238 13.45 -30.12 14.98
C ARG A 238 12.56 -29.42 16.01
N LEU A 239 11.44 -28.87 15.54
CA LEU A 239 10.39 -28.22 16.34
C LEU A 239 9.31 -29.23 16.76
N ASN A 240 9.73 -30.35 17.36
CA ASN A 240 8.87 -31.47 17.78
C ASN A 240 8.00 -32.04 16.63
N SER A 241 8.55 -32.01 15.42
CA SER A 241 7.94 -32.40 14.15
C SER A 241 8.84 -33.36 13.36
N ILE A 242 8.40 -33.81 12.18
CA ILE A 242 9.21 -34.68 11.31
C ILE A 242 10.37 -33.92 10.66
N TYR A 243 10.08 -32.76 10.07
CA TYR A 243 11.08 -31.97 9.38
C TYR A 243 11.97 -31.23 10.38
N GLY A 244 13.06 -30.70 9.84
CA GLY A 244 14.03 -29.94 10.58
C GLY A 244 15.28 -29.71 9.76
N ILE A 245 16.27 -29.16 10.43
CA ILE A 245 17.54 -28.73 9.84
C ILE A 245 18.70 -29.55 10.39
N ARG A 246 19.76 -29.71 9.60
CA ARG A 246 21.01 -30.35 9.97
C ARG A 246 22.15 -29.39 9.76
N ILE A 247 22.96 -29.20 10.81
CA ILE A 247 24.24 -28.48 10.73
C ILE A 247 25.22 -29.40 10.00
N VAL A 248 25.73 -28.98 8.85
CA VAL A 248 26.69 -29.73 8.03
C VAL A 248 28.10 -29.47 8.52
N ASN A 249 28.48 -28.19 8.64
CA ASN A 249 29.78 -27.76 9.15
C ASN A 249 29.64 -26.59 10.13
N ILE A 250 30.62 -26.44 11.02
CA ILE A 250 30.80 -25.32 11.92
C ILE A 250 32.23 -24.83 11.72
N ASP A 251 32.38 -23.57 11.33
CA ASP A 251 33.66 -22.88 11.18
C ASP A 251 33.79 -21.83 12.29
N LYS A 252 34.80 -20.95 12.25
CA LYS A 252 35.02 -19.91 13.27
C LYS A 252 33.87 -18.92 13.38
N ASN A 253 33.33 -18.47 12.24
CA ASN A 253 32.38 -17.36 12.18
C ASN A 253 31.08 -17.71 11.43
N TYR A 254 30.88 -18.98 11.06
CA TYR A 254 29.68 -19.38 10.32
C TYR A 254 29.35 -20.86 10.50
N ILE A 255 28.11 -21.21 10.17
CA ILE A 255 27.64 -22.59 9.99
C ILE A 255 27.16 -22.81 8.57
N THR A 256 27.17 -24.07 8.13
CA THR A 256 26.43 -24.49 6.94
C THR A 256 25.31 -25.43 7.32
N VAL A 257 24.13 -25.22 6.75
CA VAL A 257 22.88 -25.85 7.18
C VAL A 257 22.11 -26.38 5.97
N LYS A 258 21.41 -27.50 6.14
CA LYS A 258 20.49 -28.04 5.12
C LYS A 258 19.28 -28.73 5.75
N PRO A 259 18.19 -28.97 4.98
CA PRO A 259 17.10 -29.86 5.40
C PRO A 259 17.58 -31.25 5.86
N ILE A 260 16.99 -31.80 6.93
CA ILE A 260 17.33 -33.15 7.44
C ILE A 260 16.98 -34.25 6.43
N SER A 261 15.81 -34.16 5.80
CA SER A 261 15.23 -35.21 4.96
C SER A 261 15.06 -34.75 3.51
N TYR A 262 15.21 -35.67 2.56
CA TYR A 262 15.01 -35.40 1.13
C TYR A 262 13.59 -34.90 0.81
N ILE A 263 12.55 -35.46 1.46
CA ILE A 263 11.16 -35.04 1.24
C ILE A 263 10.94 -33.58 1.67
N HIS A 264 11.51 -33.17 2.81
CA HIS A 264 11.52 -31.76 3.22
C HIS A 264 12.17 -30.89 2.13
N ALA A 265 13.38 -31.26 1.69
CA ALA A 265 14.09 -30.51 0.65
C ALA A 265 13.31 -30.44 -0.67
N LEU A 266 12.63 -31.51 -1.08
CA LEU A 266 11.78 -31.54 -2.27
C LEU A 266 10.61 -30.57 -2.14
N ARG A 267 9.87 -30.62 -1.01
CA ARG A 267 8.68 -29.79 -0.79
C ARG A 267 8.99 -28.32 -0.58
N SER A 268 10.19 -27.99 -0.13
CA SER A 268 10.64 -26.60 0.04
C SER A 268 11.52 -26.10 -1.12
N ASN A 269 11.59 -26.84 -2.23
CA ASN A 269 12.46 -26.52 -3.38
C ASN A 269 13.93 -26.28 -3.00
N SER A 270 14.43 -26.98 -1.98
CA SER A 270 15.78 -26.84 -1.42
C SER A 270 16.67 -28.07 -1.63
N ILE A 271 16.42 -28.86 -2.68
CA ILE A 271 17.23 -30.05 -3.01
C ILE A 271 18.66 -29.62 -3.36
N GLY A 272 19.64 -30.22 -2.70
CA GLY A 272 21.06 -29.93 -2.92
C GLY A 272 21.53 -28.59 -2.32
N VAL A 273 20.61 -27.77 -1.80
CA VAL A 273 20.94 -26.46 -1.23
C VAL A 273 21.58 -26.62 0.15
N VAL A 274 22.72 -25.97 0.33
CA VAL A 274 23.43 -25.84 1.61
C VAL A 274 23.59 -24.35 1.91
N THR A 275 22.88 -23.87 2.91
CA THR A 275 22.84 -22.46 3.28
C THR A 275 23.96 -22.13 4.23
N LYS A 276 24.78 -21.12 3.92
CA LYS A 276 25.80 -20.56 4.81
C LYS A 276 25.20 -19.43 5.64
N ILE A 277 25.33 -19.50 6.96
CA ILE A 277 24.80 -18.54 7.93
C ILE A 277 25.96 -18.07 8.81
N ASN A 278 26.28 -16.77 8.74
CA ASN A 278 27.33 -16.16 9.53
C ASN A 278 26.86 -15.87 10.96
N LEU A 279 27.80 -15.63 11.88
CA LEU A 279 27.49 -15.28 13.27
C LEU A 279 26.66 -14.00 13.32
N GLY A 280 25.55 -14.03 14.07
CA GLY A 280 24.57 -12.94 14.15
C GLY A 280 23.60 -12.87 12.97
N GLU A 281 23.72 -13.75 11.97
CA GLU A 281 22.85 -13.77 10.80
C GLU A 281 21.70 -14.78 10.97
N ARG A 282 20.56 -14.45 10.36
CA ARG A 282 19.40 -15.32 10.20
C ARG A 282 19.21 -15.67 8.72
N LYS A 283 18.84 -16.91 8.41
CA LYS A 283 18.43 -17.34 7.05
C LYS A 283 17.34 -18.39 7.04
N THR A 284 16.56 -18.38 5.97
CA THR A 284 15.58 -19.41 5.64
C THR A 284 16.26 -20.71 5.17
N VAL A 285 15.87 -21.85 5.76
CA VAL A 285 16.29 -23.20 5.38
C VAL A 285 15.06 -24.11 5.31
N GLY A 286 14.49 -24.22 4.12
CA GLY A 286 13.24 -24.94 3.89
C GLY A 286 12.05 -24.25 4.58
N PHE A 287 11.32 -24.97 5.44
CA PHE A 287 10.20 -24.38 6.22
C PHE A 287 10.62 -23.68 7.52
N PHE A 288 11.92 -23.53 7.76
CA PHE A 288 12.45 -23.00 9.02
C PHE A 288 13.27 -21.75 8.78
N SER A 289 13.29 -20.86 9.76
CA SER A 289 14.28 -19.80 9.89
C SER A 289 15.31 -20.19 10.94
N VAL A 290 16.59 -19.95 10.62
CA VAL A 290 17.73 -20.40 11.41
C VAL A 290 18.65 -19.22 11.67
N GLU A 291 18.88 -18.94 12.94
CA GLU A 291 19.73 -17.85 13.40
C GLU A 291 20.94 -18.41 14.16
N LEU A 292 22.14 -17.95 13.81
CA LEU A 292 23.37 -18.35 14.49
C LEU A 292 23.72 -17.34 15.57
N LEU A 293 23.55 -17.73 16.83
CA LEU A 293 23.74 -16.87 17.98
C LEU A 293 25.19 -16.84 18.48
N ASP A 294 25.85 -17.99 18.49
CA ASP A 294 27.21 -18.12 19.04
C ASP A 294 27.93 -19.36 18.51
N ILE A 295 29.26 -19.34 18.52
CA ILE A 295 30.13 -20.48 18.20
C ILE A 295 31.15 -20.68 19.32
N ASN A 296 31.03 -21.81 20.02
CA ASN A 296 31.96 -22.24 21.06
C ASN A 296 32.72 -23.49 20.60
N SER A 297 33.91 -23.26 20.03
CA SER A 297 34.81 -24.27 19.47
C SER A 297 34.14 -25.14 18.38
N ASN A 298 33.56 -26.29 18.74
CA ASN A 298 32.92 -27.23 17.82
C ASN A 298 31.40 -27.33 18.02
N LYS A 299 30.82 -26.38 18.75
CA LYS A 299 29.37 -26.25 18.96
C LYS A 299 28.93 -24.88 18.47
N ALA A 300 27.79 -24.85 17.79
CA ALA A 300 27.09 -23.63 17.43
C ALA A 300 25.81 -23.54 18.29
N LYS A 301 25.59 -22.38 18.93
CA LYS A 301 24.30 -22.03 19.53
C LYS A 301 23.42 -21.47 18.42
N VAL A 302 22.30 -22.12 18.14
CA VAL A 302 21.38 -21.68 17.09
C VAL A 302 19.96 -21.57 17.63
N ARG A 303 19.20 -20.60 17.10
CA ARG A 303 17.76 -20.43 17.31
C ARG A 303 17.05 -20.88 16.02
N VAL A 304 16.05 -21.74 16.17
CA VAL A 304 15.24 -22.23 15.05
C VAL A 304 13.77 -21.96 15.34
N THR A 305 13.07 -21.39 14.36
CA THR A 305 11.62 -21.22 14.36
C THR A 305 11.06 -21.59 12.98
N ASN A 306 9.74 -21.67 12.84
CA ASN A 306 9.13 -21.81 11.53
C ASN A 306 9.25 -20.47 10.75
N LYS A 307 9.32 -20.53 9.41
CA LYS A 307 9.57 -19.33 8.60
C LYS A 307 8.47 -18.27 8.68
N TYR A 308 7.23 -18.65 8.96
CA TYR A 308 6.08 -17.75 9.04
C TYR A 308 6.14 -16.88 10.29
N LYS A 309 6.43 -17.49 11.44
CA LYS A 309 6.69 -16.77 12.69
C LYS A 309 7.89 -15.83 12.56
N ALA A 310 8.99 -16.30 11.93
CA ALA A 310 10.15 -15.44 11.72
C ALA A 310 9.82 -14.21 10.86
N TRP A 311 8.92 -14.36 9.89
CA TRP A 311 8.43 -13.26 9.07
C TRP A 311 7.59 -12.26 9.88
N GLU A 312 6.68 -12.74 10.73
CA GLU A 312 5.90 -11.88 11.64
C GLU A 312 6.83 -11.10 12.58
N GLU A 313 7.76 -11.79 13.24
CA GLU A 313 8.77 -11.15 14.11
C GLU A 313 9.57 -10.09 13.33
N LYS A 314 10.00 -10.40 12.10
CA LYS A 314 10.82 -9.48 11.31
C LYS A 314 10.05 -8.25 10.84
N ILE A 315 8.79 -8.41 10.43
CA ILE A 315 7.95 -7.27 10.04
C ILE A 315 7.66 -6.38 11.25
N LEU A 316 7.39 -6.96 12.42
CA LEU A 316 7.19 -6.20 13.66
C LEU A 316 8.41 -5.36 14.06
N GLU A 317 9.64 -5.81 13.77
CA GLU A 317 10.86 -5.00 13.97
C GLU A 317 10.83 -3.66 13.20
N TYR A 318 10.11 -3.56 12.08
CA TYR A 318 9.91 -2.32 11.32
C TYR A 318 8.73 -1.48 11.80
N ILE A 319 7.75 -2.11 12.46
CA ILE A 319 6.48 -1.47 12.82
C ILE A 319 6.49 -0.96 14.26
N GLU A 320 6.97 -1.77 15.20
CA GLU A 320 6.98 -1.42 16.63
C GLU A 320 7.69 -0.09 16.95
N PRO A 321 8.78 0.32 16.26
CA PRO A 321 9.39 1.63 16.47
C PRO A 321 8.46 2.81 16.15
N GLU A 322 7.46 2.60 15.29
CA GLU A 322 6.48 3.60 14.84
C GLU A 322 5.16 3.52 15.63
N TYR A 323 5.08 2.68 16.66
CA TYR A 323 3.86 2.56 17.48
C TYR A 323 3.44 3.92 18.06
N GLY A 324 2.19 4.30 17.81
CA GLY A 324 1.63 5.60 18.20
C GLY A 324 1.82 6.72 17.16
N SER A 325 2.50 6.42 16.06
CA SER A 325 2.68 7.32 14.92
C SER A 325 2.49 6.64 13.57
N ILE A 326 1.86 5.46 13.53
CA ILE A 326 1.63 4.74 12.28
C ILE A 326 0.66 5.52 11.38
N SER A 327 1.11 5.82 10.16
CA SER A 327 0.40 6.59 9.14
C SER A 327 0.31 5.82 7.80
N ILE A 328 -0.36 6.42 6.81
CA ILE A 328 -0.38 5.91 5.42
C ILE A 328 1.03 5.78 4.85
N GLU A 329 1.91 6.74 5.12
CA GLU A 329 3.30 6.73 4.63
C GLU A 329 4.06 5.51 5.16
N ASN A 330 3.89 5.16 6.44
CA ASN A 330 4.49 3.96 7.01
C ASN A 330 4.00 2.69 6.28
N MET A 331 2.69 2.57 6.03
CA MET A 331 2.11 1.43 5.32
C MET A 331 2.61 1.30 3.87
N ILE A 332 2.77 2.42 3.15
CA ILE A 332 3.38 2.47 1.81
C ILE A 332 4.83 1.99 1.87
N ASN A 333 5.60 2.44 2.86
CA ASN A 333 7.01 2.05 2.99
C ASN A 333 7.16 0.57 3.34
N TRP A 334 6.32 0.03 4.22
CA TRP A 334 6.33 -1.38 4.58
C TRP A 334 5.88 -2.28 3.42
N SER A 335 4.95 -1.85 2.58
CA SER A 335 4.53 -2.64 1.41
C SER A 335 5.66 -2.83 0.38
N ARG A 336 6.70 -1.98 0.43
CA ARG A 336 7.88 -1.99 -0.45
C ARG A 336 9.09 -2.72 0.12
N LEU A 337 8.96 -3.44 1.23
CA LEU A 337 10.07 -4.21 1.80
C LEU A 337 10.41 -5.42 0.93
N HIS A 338 11.70 -5.57 0.60
CA HIS A 338 12.25 -6.65 -0.21
C HIS A 338 12.88 -7.77 0.64
N SER A 339 13.35 -8.82 -0.02
CA SER A 339 13.87 -10.02 0.66
C SER A 339 15.13 -9.69 1.44
N GLU A 340 15.93 -8.76 0.92
CA GLU A 340 17.15 -8.23 1.50
C GLU A 340 16.87 -7.48 2.82
N ASP A 341 15.79 -6.69 2.85
CA ASP A 341 15.31 -6.01 4.06
C ASP A 341 14.85 -7.04 5.11
N LEU A 342 14.23 -8.14 4.66
CA LEU A 342 13.64 -9.16 5.53
C LEU A 342 14.55 -10.38 5.75
N GLU A 343 15.88 -10.24 5.68
CA GLU A 343 16.84 -11.32 6.00
C GLU A 343 16.65 -12.62 5.18
N GLY A 344 16.21 -12.49 3.92
CA GLY A 344 15.91 -13.62 3.04
C GLY A 344 14.56 -14.31 3.33
N LEU A 345 13.68 -13.66 4.10
CA LEU A 345 12.29 -14.06 4.25
C LEU A 345 11.46 -13.53 3.05
N ARG A 346 10.20 -13.95 2.99
CA ARG A 346 9.29 -13.56 1.90
C ARG A 346 9.12 -12.02 1.89
N PRO A 347 9.38 -11.35 0.76
CA PRO A 347 9.23 -9.90 0.66
C PRO A 347 7.76 -9.46 0.69
N MET A 348 7.51 -8.20 1.03
CA MET A 348 6.19 -7.58 0.93
C MET A 348 5.82 -7.35 -0.54
N CYS A 349 6.75 -6.80 -1.30
CA CYS A 349 6.69 -6.59 -2.76
C CYS A 349 7.41 -7.75 -3.49
N GLN A 350 6.66 -8.64 -4.15
CA GLN A 350 7.23 -9.88 -4.74
C GLN A 350 7.29 -9.88 -6.28
N ASP A 351 8.51 -10.08 -6.81
CA ASP A 351 8.76 -10.28 -8.25
C ASP A 351 7.99 -11.46 -8.85
N PHE A 352 7.66 -12.47 -8.04
CA PHE A 352 7.00 -13.69 -8.50
C PHE A 352 5.57 -13.45 -9.00
N TYR A 353 4.85 -12.49 -8.41
CA TYR A 353 3.44 -12.25 -8.71
C TYR A 353 3.27 -11.13 -9.73
N LYS A 354 3.07 -11.47 -10.99
CA LYS A 354 2.96 -10.47 -12.08
C LYS A 354 1.90 -9.38 -11.82
N PHE A 355 0.79 -9.72 -11.17
CA PHE A 355 -0.34 -8.80 -10.96
C PHE A 355 -0.58 -8.47 -9.49
N GLU A 356 0.49 -8.45 -8.69
CA GLU A 356 0.44 -8.04 -7.28
C GLU A 356 -0.11 -6.62 -7.16
N SER A 357 -1.08 -6.38 -6.29
CA SER A 357 -1.66 -5.04 -6.07
C SER A 357 -1.81 -4.77 -4.59
N VAL A 358 -1.82 -3.50 -4.22
CA VAL A 358 -1.89 -3.10 -2.80
C VAL A 358 -2.97 -2.05 -2.59
N ALA A 359 -3.74 -2.22 -1.52
CA ALA A 359 -4.62 -1.19 -1.00
C ALA A 359 -4.29 -0.93 0.46
N ILE A 360 -4.30 0.35 0.85
CA ILE A 360 -4.22 0.78 2.25
C ILE A 360 -5.49 1.55 2.56
N TYR A 361 -6.24 1.14 3.58
CA TYR A 361 -7.47 1.80 4.00
C TYR A 361 -7.25 2.56 5.30
N LYS A 362 -7.81 3.77 5.36
CA LYS A 362 -7.88 4.62 6.55
C LYS A 362 -9.34 4.82 6.92
N VAL A 363 -9.70 4.27 8.08
CA VAL A 363 -11.05 4.31 8.62
C VAL A 363 -11.06 5.22 9.86
N PRO A 364 -11.58 6.46 9.76
CA PRO A 364 -11.66 7.37 10.89
C PRO A 364 -12.74 6.93 11.89
N LYS A 365 -12.60 7.31 13.16
CA LYS A 365 -13.61 6.98 14.18
C LYS A 365 -14.96 7.68 13.98
N LYS A 366 -14.97 8.78 13.23
CA LYS A 366 -16.15 9.61 13.00
C LYS A 366 -16.24 10.04 11.55
N ASN A 367 -17.47 10.22 11.08
CA ASN A 367 -17.79 10.63 9.71
C ASN A 367 -17.21 9.68 8.65
N TYR A 368 -17.03 8.42 9.00
CA TYR A 368 -16.40 7.40 8.16
C TYR A 368 -17.17 7.17 6.86
N GLU A 369 -18.47 7.44 6.84
CA GLU A 369 -19.34 7.37 5.67
C GLU A 369 -18.95 8.38 4.57
N VAL A 370 -18.19 9.42 4.93
CA VAL A 370 -17.69 10.42 3.98
C VAL A 370 -16.17 10.36 3.83
N ILE A 371 -15.43 10.37 4.94
CA ILE A 371 -13.97 10.59 4.94
C ILE A 371 -13.13 9.31 5.04
N SER A 372 -13.74 8.12 5.10
CA SER A 372 -12.93 6.90 4.92
C SER A 372 -12.26 6.94 3.56
N SER A 373 -10.97 6.64 3.54
CA SER A 373 -10.17 6.71 2.33
C SER A 373 -9.35 5.46 2.11
N GLY A 374 -8.95 5.24 0.87
CA GLY A 374 -8.00 4.22 0.49
C GLY A 374 -6.89 4.77 -0.40
N TRP A 375 -5.76 4.09 -0.40
CA TRP A 375 -4.60 4.37 -1.23
C TRP A 375 -4.27 3.12 -2.03
N PHE A 376 -4.34 3.23 -3.35
CA PHE A 376 -4.22 2.09 -4.26
C PHE A 376 -2.93 2.14 -5.07
N SER A 377 -2.28 1.00 -5.19
CA SER A 377 -1.19 0.74 -6.13
C SER A 377 -1.64 -0.36 -7.11
N ALA A 378 -1.74 0.02 -8.40
CA ALA A 378 -2.41 -0.80 -9.42
C ALA A 378 -1.66 -2.09 -9.77
N ASN A 379 -0.33 -2.06 -9.71
CA ASN A 379 0.50 -3.24 -9.82
C ASN A 379 1.89 -2.96 -9.23
N HIS A 380 2.41 -3.88 -8.41
CA HIS A 380 3.69 -3.78 -7.67
C HIS A 380 3.85 -2.46 -6.91
N PRO A 381 3.79 -2.46 -5.56
CA PRO A 381 3.90 -1.22 -4.77
C PRO A 381 5.22 -0.47 -5.03
N CYS A 382 6.26 -1.15 -5.47
CA CYS A 382 7.56 -0.59 -5.79
C CYS A 382 7.63 0.15 -7.15
N LEU A 383 6.62 -0.04 -8.01
CA LEU A 383 6.61 0.43 -9.41
C LEU A 383 5.34 1.15 -9.84
N SER A 384 4.48 1.47 -8.88
CA SER A 384 3.35 2.35 -9.09
C SER A 384 3.27 3.37 -7.97
N ILE A 385 2.84 4.57 -8.32
CA ILE A 385 2.53 5.65 -7.40
C ILE A 385 1.20 5.32 -6.72
N TYR A 386 1.17 5.33 -5.39
CA TYR A 386 -0.06 5.19 -4.63
C TYR A 386 -0.99 6.38 -4.87
N VAL A 387 -2.24 6.09 -5.21
CA VAL A 387 -3.25 7.11 -5.49
C VAL A 387 -4.42 7.04 -4.50
N PRO A 388 -4.94 8.19 -4.06
CA PRO A 388 -6.03 8.21 -3.09
C PRO A 388 -7.39 7.99 -3.76
N PHE A 389 -8.34 7.53 -2.95
CA PHE A 389 -9.78 7.60 -3.17
C PHE A 389 -10.49 7.70 -1.82
N HIS A 390 -11.62 8.37 -1.78
CA HIS A 390 -12.54 8.42 -0.65
C HIS A 390 -13.80 7.61 -0.94
N ILE A 391 -14.38 7.01 0.09
CA ILE A 391 -15.63 6.25 -0.04
C ILE A 391 -16.78 7.09 -0.63
N CYS A 392 -16.77 8.40 -0.39
CA CYS A 392 -17.75 9.33 -0.95
C CYS A 392 -17.52 9.65 -2.44
N ASN A 393 -16.44 9.21 -3.08
CA ASN A 393 -16.18 9.55 -4.49
C ASN A 393 -17.31 9.10 -5.41
N THR A 394 -17.64 9.89 -6.41
CA THR A 394 -18.63 9.52 -7.44
C THR A 394 -18.00 8.99 -8.72
N ASP A 395 -16.67 9.07 -8.82
CA ASP A 395 -15.93 8.75 -10.04
C ASP A 395 -14.51 8.30 -9.70
N ILE A 396 -13.91 7.53 -10.61
CA ILE A 396 -12.51 7.08 -10.56
C ILE A 396 -11.89 7.40 -11.92
N TYR A 397 -10.64 7.85 -11.93
CA TYR A 397 -9.97 8.12 -13.19
C TYR A 397 -9.85 6.84 -14.03
N ASP A 398 -10.37 6.89 -15.27
CA ASP A 398 -10.58 5.73 -16.15
C ASP A 398 -9.42 4.73 -16.16
N TYR A 399 -8.16 5.18 -16.13
CA TYR A 399 -6.98 4.31 -16.14
C TYR A 399 -6.96 3.27 -15.01
N TYR A 400 -7.54 3.60 -13.85
CA TYR A 400 -7.62 2.71 -12.70
C TYR A 400 -8.86 1.82 -12.73
N GLU A 401 -9.91 2.16 -13.50
CA GLU A 401 -11.09 1.32 -13.70
C GLU A 401 -10.91 0.31 -14.85
N THR A 402 -10.17 0.73 -15.87
CA THR A 402 -9.97 -0.02 -17.12
C THR A 402 -8.76 -0.97 -17.04
N GLY A 403 -7.78 -0.65 -16.17
CA GLY A 403 -6.59 -1.47 -15.93
C GLY A 403 -5.32 -0.96 -16.61
N GLU A 404 -5.41 0.11 -17.38
CA GLU A 404 -4.33 0.79 -18.08
C GLU A 404 -3.23 1.25 -17.10
N ALA A 405 -3.59 1.63 -15.87
CA ALA A 405 -2.62 1.93 -14.80
C ALA A 405 -1.73 0.73 -14.45
N ALA A 406 -2.32 -0.47 -14.33
CA ALA A 406 -1.56 -1.68 -14.03
C ALA A 406 -0.65 -2.09 -15.21
N GLU A 407 -1.09 -1.87 -16.45
CA GLU A 407 -0.29 -2.12 -17.65
C GLU A 407 0.90 -1.15 -17.77
N LEU A 408 0.69 0.11 -17.37
CA LEU A 408 1.74 1.12 -17.27
C LEU A 408 2.81 0.70 -16.25
N SER A 409 2.41 0.30 -15.04
CA SER A 409 3.34 -0.21 -14.02
C SER A 409 4.11 -1.45 -14.50
N LEU A 410 3.45 -2.40 -15.17
CA LEU A 410 4.14 -3.55 -15.78
C LEU A 410 5.20 -3.13 -16.79
N SER A 411 4.90 -2.13 -17.61
CA SER A 411 5.83 -1.59 -18.60
C SER A 411 7.04 -0.91 -17.92
N LEU A 412 6.82 -0.21 -16.81
CA LEU A 412 7.90 0.36 -16.00
C LEU A 412 8.77 -0.73 -15.38
N ARG A 413 8.16 -1.81 -14.85
CA ARG A 413 8.88 -2.97 -14.34
C ARG A 413 9.82 -3.58 -15.38
N ASP A 414 9.31 -3.81 -16.58
CA ASP A 414 10.07 -4.45 -17.65
C ASP A 414 11.27 -3.60 -18.10
N VAL A 415 11.23 -2.29 -17.84
CA VAL A 415 12.30 -1.34 -18.16
C VAL A 415 13.27 -1.11 -16.99
N TYR A 416 12.75 -0.95 -15.78
CA TYR A 416 13.48 -0.41 -14.63
C TYR A 416 13.76 -1.44 -13.52
N GLY A 417 13.10 -2.61 -13.52
CA GLY A 417 13.14 -3.54 -12.39
C GLY A 417 12.44 -3.00 -11.14
N HIS A 418 12.48 -3.72 -10.02
CA HIS A 418 11.62 -3.46 -8.85
C HIS A 418 12.05 -2.29 -7.94
N GLU A 419 13.32 -1.88 -7.92
CA GLU A 419 13.80 -0.92 -6.90
C GLU A 419 14.13 0.49 -7.43
N THR A 420 14.19 0.67 -8.75
CA THR A 420 14.83 1.86 -9.35
C THR A 420 14.01 3.14 -9.20
N LEU A 421 12.67 3.04 -9.12
CA LEU A 421 11.77 4.19 -9.15
C LEU A 421 11.20 4.60 -7.79
N LYS A 422 11.41 3.78 -6.75
CA LYS A 422 10.86 3.97 -5.40
C LYS A 422 11.03 5.40 -4.89
N ASN A 423 12.26 5.89 -4.79
CA ASN A 423 12.55 7.23 -4.26
C ASN A 423 11.89 8.37 -5.06
N SER A 424 11.67 8.17 -6.37
CA SER A 424 11.01 9.17 -7.20
C SER A 424 9.51 9.19 -6.98
N PHE A 425 8.90 8.02 -6.78
CA PHE A 425 7.47 7.87 -6.52
C PHE A 425 7.09 8.32 -5.10
N GLU A 426 7.94 8.03 -4.11
CA GLU A 426 7.77 8.50 -2.73
C GLU A 426 7.60 10.03 -2.65
N ARG A 427 8.32 10.80 -3.47
CA ARG A 427 8.18 12.27 -3.51
C ARG A 427 6.83 12.73 -4.06
N VAL A 428 6.26 11.98 -5.01
CA VAL A 428 4.92 12.28 -5.53
C VAL A 428 3.89 11.97 -4.45
N GLU A 429 4.03 10.82 -3.80
CA GLU A 429 3.15 10.34 -2.73
C GLU A 429 3.17 11.27 -1.51
N GLU A 430 4.35 11.77 -1.10
CA GLU A 430 4.47 12.76 -0.03
C GLU A 430 3.66 14.03 -0.35
N VAL A 431 3.72 14.51 -1.59
CA VAL A 431 2.91 15.66 -2.03
C VAL A 431 1.42 15.31 -1.99
N PHE A 432 1.02 14.13 -2.46
CA PHE A 432 -0.38 13.71 -2.46
C PHE A 432 -0.92 13.58 -1.03
N ILE A 433 -0.19 12.94 -0.12
CA ILE A 433 -0.57 12.80 1.29
C ILE A 433 -0.81 14.18 1.91
N ASN A 434 0.12 15.11 1.73
CA ASN A 434 -0.02 16.48 2.26
C ASN A 434 -1.24 17.23 1.68
N GLU A 435 -1.53 17.04 0.39
CA GLU A 435 -2.67 17.69 -0.27
C GLU A 435 -4.01 17.03 0.08
N ILE A 436 -4.03 15.72 0.36
CA ILE A 436 -5.20 14.98 0.88
C ILE A 436 -5.47 15.39 2.33
N ASP A 437 -4.46 15.44 3.20
CA ASP A 437 -4.61 15.94 4.57
C ASP A 437 -5.17 17.36 4.60
N PHE A 438 -4.78 18.20 3.64
CA PHE A 438 -5.36 19.53 3.47
C PHE A 438 -6.82 19.46 3.02
N ALA A 439 -7.15 18.62 2.05
CA ALA A 439 -8.51 18.46 1.54
C ALA A 439 -9.48 17.89 2.60
N GLU A 440 -9.07 16.85 3.33
CA GLU A 440 -9.85 16.24 4.42
C GLU A 440 -10.17 17.27 5.51
N LYS A 441 -9.22 18.16 5.87
CA LYS A 441 -9.48 19.24 6.84
C LYS A 441 -10.56 20.21 6.36
N ILE A 442 -10.61 20.52 5.07
CA ILE A 442 -11.67 21.37 4.48
C ILE A 442 -13.00 20.62 4.43
N ALA A 443 -12.99 19.33 4.08
CA ALA A 443 -14.18 18.49 4.07
C ALA A 443 -14.81 18.40 5.47
N LEU A 444 -14.01 18.15 6.51
CA LEU A 444 -14.45 18.08 7.90
C LEU A 444 -15.11 19.37 8.41
N GLN A 445 -14.66 20.55 7.95
CA GLN A 445 -15.30 21.82 8.29
C GLN A 445 -16.72 21.97 7.73
N ARG A 446 -17.08 21.17 6.73
CA ARG A 446 -18.34 21.23 6.01
C ARG A 446 -19.09 19.92 6.03
N ILE A 447 -18.82 19.04 7.01
CA ILE A 447 -19.27 17.63 7.02
C ILE A 447 -20.77 17.42 6.81
N GLN A 448 -21.59 18.43 7.13
CA GLN A 448 -23.05 18.44 6.92
C GLN A 448 -23.48 18.64 5.45
N GLU A 449 -22.55 18.93 4.55
CA GLU A 449 -22.79 19.20 3.13
C GLU A 449 -22.25 18.05 2.24
N GLU A 450 -22.74 16.83 2.47
CA GLU A 450 -22.21 15.58 1.88
C GLU A 450 -22.01 15.65 0.35
N ASP A 451 -23.01 16.09 -0.43
CA ASP A 451 -22.90 16.22 -1.89
C ASP A 451 -21.76 17.15 -2.33
N ILE A 452 -21.53 18.23 -1.57
CA ILE A 452 -20.46 19.20 -1.87
C ILE A 452 -19.10 18.58 -1.56
N ILE A 453 -18.99 17.84 -0.46
CA ILE A 453 -17.76 17.15 -0.07
C ILE A 453 -17.43 16.04 -1.05
N SER A 454 -18.41 15.23 -1.42
CA SER A 454 -18.28 14.15 -2.39
C SER A 454 -17.74 14.66 -3.72
N ASN A 455 -18.33 15.74 -4.26
CA ASN A 455 -17.83 16.38 -5.48
C ASN A 455 -16.41 16.97 -5.29
N PHE A 456 -16.15 17.63 -4.16
CA PHE A 456 -14.85 18.21 -3.85
C PHE A 456 -13.74 17.15 -3.79
N LEU A 457 -13.93 16.09 -3.01
CA LEU A 457 -12.95 15.02 -2.87
C LEU A 457 -12.78 14.22 -4.17
N THR A 458 -13.86 13.97 -4.92
CA THR A 458 -13.78 13.33 -6.25
C THR A 458 -12.89 14.12 -7.20
N ILE A 459 -13.02 15.45 -7.25
CA ILE A 459 -12.16 16.31 -8.08
C ILE A 459 -10.68 16.20 -7.66
N ILE A 460 -10.40 16.16 -6.35
CA ILE A 460 -9.03 16.05 -5.84
C ILE A 460 -8.44 14.68 -6.19
N ASP A 461 -9.13 13.61 -5.84
CA ASP A 461 -8.64 12.24 -5.96
C ASP A 461 -8.40 11.85 -7.42
N THR A 462 -9.40 12.07 -8.29
CA THR A 462 -9.27 11.77 -9.74
C THR A 462 -8.17 12.60 -10.41
N SER A 463 -7.94 13.84 -9.95
CA SER A 463 -6.83 14.65 -10.44
C SER A 463 -5.47 14.10 -10.01
N MET A 464 -5.32 13.65 -8.76
CA MET A 464 -4.10 12.99 -8.29
C MET A 464 -3.84 11.67 -9.03
N GLN A 465 -4.89 10.89 -9.26
CA GLN A 465 -4.83 9.68 -10.09
C GLN A 465 -4.31 10.01 -11.50
N LYS A 466 -4.83 11.05 -12.14
CA LYS A 466 -4.31 11.51 -13.44
C LYS A 466 -2.84 11.96 -13.36
N GLN A 467 -2.45 12.70 -12.32
CA GLN A 467 -1.07 13.17 -12.13
C GLN A 467 -0.08 12.02 -11.91
N ALA A 468 -0.49 10.95 -11.20
CA ALA A 468 0.30 9.74 -11.03
C ALA A 468 0.60 9.09 -12.39
N ILE A 469 -0.44 8.86 -13.21
CA ILE A 469 -0.28 8.28 -14.55
C ILE A 469 0.69 9.09 -15.42
N ILE A 470 0.52 10.41 -15.47
CA ILE A 470 1.43 11.25 -16.28
C ILE A 470 2.86 11.19 -15.73
N SER A 471 3.03 11.13 -14.40
CA SER A 471 4.34 11.01 -13.75
C SER A 471 5.01 9.67 -14.07
N GLU A 472 4.28 8.57 -14.06
CA GLU A 472 4.74 7.24 -14.46
C GLU A 472 5.10 7.19 -15.97
N GLU A 473 4.27 7.77 -16.84
CA GLU A 473 4.54 7.86 -18.28
C GLU A 473 5.81 8.66 -18.60
N ILE A 474 6.14 9.68 -17.81
CA ILE A 474 7.40 10.44 -17.97
C ILE A 474 8.61 9.52 -17.84
N TRP A 475 8.59 8.54 -16.92
CA TRP A 475 9.69 7.59 -16.78
C TRP A 475 9.84 6.69 -18.00
N LEU A 476 8.75 6.23 -18.61
CA LEU A 476 8.83 5.52 -19.90
C LEU A 476 9.42 6.38 -21.02
N GLU A 477 9.09 7.68 -21.05
CA GLU A 477 9.67 8.62 -22.02
C GLU A 477 11.17 8.86 -21.78
N ILE A 478 11.59 9.01 -20.52
CA ILE A 478 13.01 9.12 -20.15
C ILE A 478 13.79 7.90 -20.64
N ASN A 479 13.21 6.70 -20.54
CA ASN A 479 13.91 5.50 -20.99
C ASN A 479 14.25 5.53 -22.49
N LYS A 480 13.40 6.14 -23.33
CA LYS A 480 13.56 6.24 -24.78
C LYS A 480 14.68 7.19 -25.21
N ILE A 481 15.25 7.98 -24.30
CA ILE A 481 16.30 8.95 -24.60
C ILE A 481 17.63 8.24 -24.85
N GLN A 482 18.15 8.40 -26.08
CA GLN A 482 19.40 7.76 -26.51
C GLN A 482 20.64 8.42 -25.92
N ASN A 483 20.67 9.76 -25.85
CA ASN A 483 21.79 10.50 -25.27
C ASN A 483 21.82 10.30 -23.74
N GLN A 484 22.86 9.61 -23.26
CA GLN A 484 22.99 9.24 -21.84
C GLN A 484 23.24 10.43 -20.91
N GLU A 485 23.88 11.49 -21.39
CA GLU A 485 24.10 12.70 -20.60
C GLU A 485 22.78 13.43 -20.38
N ASN A 486 22.02 13.67 -21.47
CA ASN A 486 20.69 14.26 -21.39
C ASN A 486 19.74 13.40 -20.54
N LYS A 487 19.82 12.07 -20.66
CA LYS A 487 19.02 11.14 -19.85
C LYS A 487 19.32 11.31 -18.36
N LYS A 488 20.60 11.36 -17.96
CA LYS A 488 21.00 11.56 -16.55
C LYS A 488 20.57 12.92 -16.02
N GLU A 489 20.75 13.97 -16.81
CA GLU A 489 20.32 15.32 -16.44
C GLU A 489 18.80 15.38 -16.22
N LEU A 490 18.02 14.80 -17.14
CA LEU A 490 16.57 14.72 -17.00
C LEU A 490 16.15 13.92 -15.77
N ILE A 491 16.77 12.77 -15.50
CA ILE A 491 16.48 11.98 -14.29
C ILE A 491 16.66 12.86 -13.04
N ASN A 492 17.76 13.60 -12.95
CA ASN A 492 18.02 14.49 -11.82
C ASN A 492 16.99 15.61 -11.70
N ILE A 493 16.59 16.22 -12.81
CA ILE A 493 15.57 17.29 -12.80
C ILE A 493 14.21 16.71 -12.36
N ILE A 494 13.75 15.64 -13.01
CA ILE A 494 12.44 15.02 -12.78
C ILE A 494 12.30 14.52 -11.35
N HIS A 495 13.36 13.93 -10.80
CA HIS A 495 13.39 13.47 -9.40
C HIS A 495 13.11 14.58 -8.39
N ASN A 496 13.45 15.84 -8.71
CA ASN A 496 13.33 16.97 -7.79
C ASN A 496 12.11 17.88 -8.06
N LEU A 497 11.23 17.53 -9.01
CA LEU A 497 10.07 18.35 -9.32
C LEU A 497 9.03 18.31 -8.19
N TRP A 498 8.68 17.11 -7.74
CA TRP A 498 7.70 16.90 -6.69
C TRP A 498 8.33 17.12 -5.31
N GLN A 499 7.76 18.05 -4.53
CA GLN A 499 8.29 18.36 -3.21
C GLN A 499 7.24 18.95 -2.29
N LYS A 500 6.99 18.29 -1.14
CA LYS A 500 6.19 18.74 0.01
C LYS A 500 4.71 19.07 -0.24
N ASN A 501 4.38 19.88 -1.25
CA ASN A 501 3.02 20.26 -1.63
C ASN A 501 3.00 20.86 -3.05
N TYR A 502 1.83 21.06 -3.63
CA TYR A 502 1.68 21.60 -4.99
C TYR A 502 2.27 23.00 -5.17
N SER A 503 2.32 23.84 -4.13
CA SER A 503 2.88 25.19 -4.27
C SER A 503 4.36 25.15 -4.62
N ILE A 504 5.11 24.30 -3.91
CA ILE A 504 6.56 24.14 -4.12
C ILE A 504 6.80 23.38 -5.42
N THR A 505 6.03 22.32 -5.68
CA THR A 505 6.09 21.58 -6.95
C THR A 505 5.91 22.49 -8.17
N LEU A 506 4.91 23.38 -8.18
CA LEU A 506 4.69 24.30 -9.31
C LEU A 506 5.82 25.33 -9.49
N ILE A 507 6.50 25.74 -8.41
CA ILE A 507 7.69 26.59 -8.47
C ILE A 507 8.87 25.80 -9.06
N ASN A 508 9.08 24.56 -8.61
CA ASN A 508 10.15 23.69 -9.12
C ASN A 508 9.97 23.39 -10.61
N ILE A 509 8.72 23.14 -11.04
CA ILE A 509 8.38 22.99 -12.45
C ILE A 509 8.71 24.29 -13.21
N LYS A 510 8.21 25.45 -12.75
CA LYS A 510 8.48 26.74 -13.40
C LYS A 510 9.99 26.96 -13.61
N ASN A 511 10.79 26.68 -12.60
CA ASN A 511 12.24 26.91 -12.63
C ASN A 511 12.99 25.91 -13.55
N SER A 512 12.38 24.76 -13.84
CA SER A 512 13.03 23.66 -14.56
C SER A 512 12.51 23.45 -15.99
N ILE A 513 11.33 23.99 -16.32
CA ILE A 513 10.58 23.67 -17.54
C ILE A 513 11.36 23.97 -18.82
N ASP A 514 12.09 25.09 -18.88
CA ASP A 514 12.86 25.47 -20.06
C ASP A 514 14.06 24.54 -20.28
N ASN A 515 14.70 24.10 -19.20
CA ASN A 515 15.78 23.12 -19.27
C ASN A 515 15.25 21.76 -19.73
N ILE A 516 14.11 21.32 -19.20
CA ILE A 516 13.43 20.10 -19.68
C ILE A 516 13.09 20.25 -21.18
N GLY A 517 12.58 21.41 -21.59
CA GLY A 517 12.22 21.68 -23.00
C GLY A 517 13.39 21.59 -23.97
N LYS A 518 14.60 22.02 -23.54
CA LYS A 518 15.84 21.85 -24.32
C LYS A 518 16.25 20.38 -24.45
N LEU A 519 15.95 19.55 -23.45
CA LEU A 519 16.37 18.16 -23.38
C LEU A 519 15.34 17.20 -24.03
N SER A 520 14.04 17.45 -23.87
CA SER A 520 12.96 16.63 -24.43
C SER A 520 11.63 17.39 -24.54
N SER A 521 11.17 17.57 -25.78
CA SER A 521 9.86 18.19 -26.08
C SER A 521 8.66 17.31 -25.74
N SER A 522 8.83 15.99 -25.63
CA SER A 522 7.78 15.07 -25.19
C SER A 522 7.55 15.21 -23.68
N ILE A 523 8.63 15.21 -22.91
CA ILE A 523 8.58 15.29 -21.44
C ILE A 523 8.08 16.67 -20.99
N VAL A 524 8.53 17.76 -21.61
CA VAL A 524 8.07 19.11 -21.25
C VAL A 524 6.55 19.27 -21.42
N LYS A 525 5.94 18.60 -22.40
CA LYS A 525 4.47 18.60 -22.59
C LYS A 525 3.76 17.90 -21.45
N LYS A 526 4.25 16.72 -21.04
CA LYS A 526 3.67 15.97 -19.91
C LYS A 526 3.81 16.73 -18.58
N ILE A 527 4.97 17.32 -18.31
CA ILE A 527 5.16 18.19 -17.13
C ILE A 527 4.26 19.42 -17.17
N SER A 528 4.09 20.02 -18.35
CA SER A 528 3.15 21.13 -18.54
C SER A 528 1.69 20.71 -18.28
N GLU A 529 1.32 19.50 -18.68
CA GLU A 529 0.00 18.92 -18.39
C GLU A 529 -0.21 18.71 -16.89
N ILE A 530 0.78 18.23 -16.14
CA ILE A 530 0.73 18.13 -14.67
C ILE A 530 0.46 19.52 -14.07
N GLY A 531 1.24 20.54 -14.45
CA GLY A 531 1.07 21.90 -13.93
C GLY A 531 -0.31 22.50 -14.23
N LEU A 532 -0.82 22.30 -15.44
CA LEU A 532 -2.17 22.71 -15.82
C LEU A 532 -3.24 21.93 -15.04
N ASN A 533 -3.07 20.62 -14.86
CA ASN A 533 -4.01 19.80 -14.09
C ASN A 533 -4.08 20.27 -12.62
N ILE A 534 -2.95 20.42 -11.93
CA ILE A 534 -2.90 20.95 -10.54
C ILE A 534 -3.69 22.27 -10.42
N CYS A 535 -3.48 23.20 -11.37
CA CYS A 535 -4.19 24.47 -11.38
C CYS A 535 -5.70 24.30 -11.59
N LYS A 536 -6.08 23.49 -12.58
CA LYS A 536 -7.49 23.22 -12.90
C LYS A 536 -8.21 22.55 -11.74
N THR A 537 -7.58 21.58 -11.08
CA THR A 537 -8.10 20.93 -9.86
C THR A 537 -8.48 21.95 -8.79
N ARG A 538 -7.66 22.96 -8.52
CA ARG A 538 -7.99 24.01 -7.52
C ARG A 538 -9.13 24.93 -7.98
N ILE A 539 -9.25 25.21 -9.27
CA ILE A 539 -10.38 25.98 -9.81
C ILE A 539 -11.68 25.20 -9.63
N ASP A 540 -11.67 23.92 -9.98
CA ASP A 540 -12.85 23.07 -9.95
C ASP A 540 -13.25 22.74 -8.51
N ALA A 541 -12.27 22.50 -7.64
CA ALA A 541 -12.49 22.34 -6.20
C ALA A 541 -13.05 23.62 -5.54
N LEU A 542 -12.65 24.81 -6.00
CA LEU A 542 -13.24 26.06 -5.54
C LEU A 542 -14.71 26.17 -5.96
N ALA A 543 -15.01 25.80 -7.20
CA ALA A 543 -16.35 25.82 -7.75
C ALA A 543 -17.29 24.81 -7.05
N SER A 544 -16.82 23.60 -6.76
CA SER A 544 -17.59 22.59 -6.04
C SER A 544 -17.95 23.06 -4.62
N LEU A 545 -17.03 23.77 -3.97
CA LEU A 545 -17.27 24.43 -2.67
C LEU A 545 -18.20 25.66 -2.75
N LYS A 546 -18.77 25.97 -3.92
CA LYS A 546 -19.62 27.15 -4.19
C LYS A 546 -18.93 28.49 -3.86
N LYS A 547 -17.60 28.52 -3.97
CA LYS A 547 -16.78 29.74 -3.80
C LYS A 547 -16.44 30.34 -5.17
N VAL A 548 -16.18 31.63 -5.21
CA VAL A 548 -16.05 32.37 -6.49
C VAL A 548 -14.69 33.02 -6.65
N TYR A 549 -14.04 32.73 -7.78
CA TYR A 549 -12.96 33.54 -8.36
C TYR A 549 -13.27 33.82 -9.83
N PHE A 550 -13.95 34.94 -10.11
CA PHE A 550 -14.57 35.21 -11.41
C PHE A 550 -13.61 35.17 -12.62
N SER A 551 -12.32 35.47 -12.43
CA SER A 551 -11.33 35.44 -13.52
C SER A 551 -10.58 34.12 -13.67
N ALA A 552 -10.78 33.14 -12.77
CA ALA A 552 -10.00 31.90 -12.72
C ALA A 552 -9.93 31.16 -14.06
N ASN A 553 -11.10 30.88 -14.65
CA ASN A 553 -11.19 30.14 -15.91
C ASN A 553 -10.61 30.94 -17.10
N LYS A 554 -10.81 32.26 -17.12
CA LYS A 554 -10.24 33.12 -18.16
C LYS A 554 -8.72 33.15 -18.09
N ASP A 555 -8.17 33.31 -16.87
CA ASP A 555 -6.73 33.32 -16.62
C ASP A 555 -6.13 31.94 -16.92
N TYR A 556 -6.85 30.85 -16.61
CA TYR A 556 -6.44 29.48 -16.94
C TYR A 556 -6.36 29.23 -18.46
N ILE A 557 -7.37 29.67 -19.23
CA ILE A 557 -7.34 29.56 -20.70
C ILE A 557 -6.13 30.33 -21.26
N LYS A 558 -5.86 31.53 -20.71
CA LYS A 558 -4.68 32.32 -21.09
C LYS A 558 -3.38 31.57 -20.78
N ALA A 559 -3.25 30.99 -19.59
CA ALA A 559 -2.10 30.19 -19.20
C ALA A 559 -1.92 28.97 -20.12
N SER A 560 -2.99 28.24 -20.41
CA SER A 560 -2.97 27.09 -21.34
C SER A 560 -2.52 27.50 -22.74
N ASN A 561 -2.94 28.67 -23.24
CA ASN A 561 -2.50 29.18 -24.53
C ASN A 561 -1.00 29.53 -24.56
N TYR A 562 -0.45 30.12 -23.49
CA TYR A 562 0.99 30.34 -23.38
C TYR A 562 1.77 29.02 -23.43
N ILE A 563 1.34 28.03 -22.63
CA ILE A 563 1.95 26.69 -22.64
C ILE A 563 1.88 26.05 -24.03
N LYS A 564 0.74 26.12 -24.73
CA LYS A 564 0.58 25.60 -26.11
C LYS A 564 1.52 26.28 -27.10
N ASN A 565 1.81 27.56 -26.90
CA ASN A 565 2.74 28.34 -27.72
C ASN A 565 4.20 28.22 -27.25
N SER A 566 4.50 27.28 -26.33
CA SER A 566 5.83 27.08 -25.73
C SER A 566 6.39 28.29 -24.95
N ASP A 567 5.50 29.19 -24.53
CA ASP A 567 5.83 30.31 -23.63
C ASP A 567 5.65 29.86 -22.19
N TYR A 568 6.58 29.01 -21.73
CA TYR A 568 6.44 28.29 -20.47
C TYR A 568 6.57 29.22 -19.26
N GLU A 569 7.44 30.23 -19.32
CA GLU A 569 7.65 31.17 -18.21
C GLU A 569 6.35 31.92 -17.85
N LEU A 570 5.71 32.56 -18.84
CA LEU A 570 4.45 33.27 -18.63
C LEU A 570 3.29 32.32 -18.32
N GLY A 571 3.29 31.13 -18.94
CA GLY A 571 2.33 30.07 -18.64
C GLY A 571 2.37 29.66 -17.16
N PHE A 572 3.55 29.33 -16.65
CA PHE A 572 3.74 28.88 -15.27
C PHE A 572 3.66 30.00 -14.23
N GLU A 573 3.96 31.25 -14.59
CA GLU A 573 3.67 32.39 -13.73
C GLU A 573 2.15 32.55 -13.48
N LEU A 574 1.34 32.45 -14.54
CA LEU A 574 -0.11 32.50 -14.41
C LEU A 574 -0.67 31.28 -13.66
N ILE A 575 -0.19 30.06 -13.95
CA ILE A 575 -0.57 28.84 -13.22
C ILE A 575 -0.34 29.03 -11.71
N ASN A 576 0.87 29.44 -11.32
CA ASN A 576 1.20 29.68 -9.90
C ASN A 576 0.28 30.73 -9.27
N LYS A 577 0.06 31.85 -9.97
CA LYS A 577 -0.83 32.92 -9.49
C LYS A 577 -2.26 32.45 -9.28
N ILE A 578 -2.82 31.70 -10.22
CA ILE A 578 -4.19 31.17 -10.12
C ILE A 578 -4.27 30.17 -8.98
N TYR A 579 -3.34 29.21 -8.93
CA TYR A 579 -3.26 28.19 -7.88
C TYR A 579 -3.27 28.83 -6.48
N GLN A 580 -2.36 29.78 -6.23
CA GLN A 580 -2.26 30.43 -4.93
C GLN A 580 -3.55 31.16 -4.56
N LYS A 581 -4.13 31.91 -5.48
CA LYS A 581 -5.41 32.61 -5.23
C LYS A 581 -6.54 31.65 -4.90
N CYS A 582 -6.73 30.60 -5.69
CA CYS A 582 -7.75 29.59 -5.40
C CYS A 582 -7.52 28.94 -4.03
N ASN A 583 -6.26 28.58 -3.72
CA ASN A 583 -5.91 27.95 -2.45
C ASN A 583 -6.21 28.85 -1.24
N LEU A 584 -5.92 30.16 -1.32
CA LEU A 584 -6.24 31.13 -0.26
C LEU A 584 -7.75 31.22 0.00
N VAL A 585 -8.56 31.24 -1.06
CA VAL A 585 -10.03 31.29 -0.94
C VAL A 585 -10.60 29.99 -0.39
N ILE A 586 -10.07 28.85 -0.80
CA ILE A 586 -10.43 27.54 -0.24
C ILE A 586 -10.19 27.54 1.27
N LYS A 587 -9.05 28.07 1.73
CA LYS A 587 -8.71 28.26 3.15
C LYS A 587 -9.56 29.29 3.91
N GLY A 588 -10.49 29.98 3.24
CA GLY A 588 -11.35 30.99 3.85
C GLY A 588 -10.68 32.34 4.08
N GLN A 589 -9.52 32.59 3.47
CA GLN A 589 -8.87 33.90 3.54
C GLN A 589 -9.50 34.88 2.54
N ASN A 590 -9.84 36.08 3.04
CA ASN A 590 -10.51 37.12 2.25
C ASN A 590 -9.50 37.89 1.40
N PHE A 591 -9.77 38.05 0.09
CA PHE A 591 -8.90 38.76 -0.85
C PHE A 591 -8.58 40.21 -0.43
N GLN A 592 -9.49 40.87 0.29
CA GLN A 592 -9.32 42.25 0.75
C GLN A 592 -8.24 42.42 1.83
N ASN A 593 -7.94 41.39 2.64
CA ASN A 593 -6.89 41.49 3.66
C ASN A 593 -5.48 41.39 3.05
N ILE A 594 -5.33 40.69 1.92
CA ILE A 594 -4.03 40.45 1.28
C ILE A 594 -3.55 41.67 0.47
N GLN A 595 -4.47 42.48 -0.07
CA GLN A 595 -4.12 43.78 -0.66
C GLN A 595 -3.73 44.81 0.41
N ASN A 596 -4.25 44.68 1.63
CA ASN A 596 -3.85 45.54 2.74
C ASN A 596 -2.52 45.11 3.36
N GLU A 597 -2.21 43.81 3.44
CA GLU A 597 -0.88 43.33 3.89
C GLU A 597 0.24 43.62 2.88
N LYS A 598 -0.01 43.50 1.57
CA LYS A 598 0.97 43.95 0.55
C LYS A 598 1.15 45.47 0.49
N ASN A 599 0.23 46.26 1.07
CA ASN A 599 0.41 47.69 1.26
C ASN A 599 0.98 48.04 2.65
N SER A 600 1.16 47.06 3.55
CA SER A 600 1.68 47.30 4.91
C SER A 600 3.05 46.66 5.19
N ASP A 601 3.61 45.85 4.30
CA ASP A 601 4.98 45.34 4.47
C ASP A 601 6.06 46.25 3.85
N ASN A 602 6.67 47.03 4.74
CA ASN A 602 8.11 47.10 4.95
C ASN A 602 9.09 47.81 4.00
N ASP A 603 8.65 48.54 2.97
CA ASP A 603 9.58 49.40 2.22
C ASP A 603 9.97 50.67 2.99
N ASN A 604 9.10 51.18 3.87
CA ASN A 604 9.37 52.40 4.64
C ASN A 604 10.23 52.17 5.89
N ILE A 605 10.18 51.00 6.52
CA ILE A 605 10.95 50.72 7.75
C ILE A 605 12.44 50.56 7.43
N THR A 606 12.76 49.84 6.35
CA THR A 606 14.15 49.68 5.88
C THR A 606 14.75 51.02 5.43
N LEU A 607 13.97 51.87 4.75
CA LEU A 607 14.39 53.22 4.37
C LEU A 607 14.57 54.14 5.60
N TYR A 608 13.67 54.07 6.59
CA TYR A 608 13.79 54.85 7.84
C TYR A 608 15.03 54.44 8.66
N PHE A 609 15.30 53.14 8.78
CA PHE A 609 16.51 52.65 9.46
C PHE A 609 17.77 53.06 8.70
N SER A 610 17.75 53.04 7.37
CA SER A 610 18.88 53.49 6.54
C SER A 610 19.17 54.98 6.73
N ILE A 611 18.13 55.82 6.75
CA ILE A 611 18.25 57.26 7.00
C ILE A 611 18.72 57.54 8.44
N LEU A 612 18.19 56.80 9.42
CA LEU A 612 18.60 56.94 10.82
C LEU A 612 20.08 56.60 11.02
N PHE A 613 20.57 55.51 10.40
CA PHE A 613 21.98 55.14 10.42
C PHE A 613 22.87 56.17 9.71
N PHE A 614 22.39 56.76 8.61
CA PHE A 614 23.12 57.80 7.91
C PHE A 614 23.25 59.09 8.75
N VAL A 615 22.16 59.49 9.43
CA VAL A 615 22.16 60.65 10.34
C VAL A 615 23.05 60.39 11.57
N LEU A 616 23.01 59.19 12.14
CA LEU A 616 23.92 58.78 13.23
C LEU A 616 25.38 58.77 12.78
N GLY A 617 25.67 58.38 11.54
CA GLY A 617 27.00 58.42 10.94
C GLY A 617 27.53 59.84 10.77
N ILE A 618 26.69 60.76 10.31
CA ILE A 618 27.05 62.19 10.21
C ILE A 618 27.29 62.79 11.60
N LEU A 619 26.44 62.48 12.59
CA LEU A 619 26.62 62.95 13.97
C LEU A 619 27.90 62.43 14.61
N THR A 620 28.24 61.17 14.41
CA THR A 620 29.50 60.59 14.91
C THR A 620 30.72 61.18 14.23
N LEU A 621 30.68 61.41 12.91
CA LEU A 621 31.75 62.12 12.18
C LEU A 621 31.88 63.59 12.61
N SER A 622 30.77 64.25 12.94
CA SER A 622 30.76 65.63 13.46
C SER A 622 31.39 65.71 14.85
N ILE A 623 31.09 64.74 15.73
CA ILE A 623 31.66 64.62 17.07
C ILE A 623 33.16 64.26 17.02
N LEU A 624 33.57 63.41 16.07
CA LEU A 624 34.97 63.07 15.83
C LEU A 624 35.75 64.24 15.21
N GLY A 625 35.14 64.99 14.29
CA GLY A 625 35.72 66.20 13.69
C GLY A 625 35.88 67.36 14.69
N LEU A 626 34.96 67.49 15.65
CA LEU A 626 35.08 68.45 16.76
C LEU A 626 36.17 68.06 17.78
N LYS A 627 36.54 66.78 17.86
CA LYS A 627 37.67 66.30 18.68
C LYS A 627 39.05 66.51 18.04
N GLN A 628 39.14 66.85 16.75
CA GLN A 628 40.41 67.14 16.07
C GLN A 628 40.78 68.63 16.01
N LYS A 629 39.97 69.53 16.61
CA LYS A 629 40.29 70.96 16.75
C LYS A 629 40.39 71.40 18.21
N ARG A 630 41.03 70.59 19.05
CA ARG A 630 41.60 71.01 20.34
C ARG A 630 43.04 70.59 20.45
#